data_AF-A0A4P2QIA4-F1
#
_entry.id   AF-A0A4P2QIA4-F1
#
_cell.length_a   1.000
_cell.length_b   1.000
_cell.length_c   1.000
_cell.angle_alpha   90.00
_cell.angle_beta   90.00
_cell.angle_gamma   90.00
#
_symmetry.space_group_name_H-M   'P 1'
#
loop_
_entity.id
_entity.type
_entity.pdbx_description
1 polymer ?
#
loop_
_entity_poly.entity_id
_entity_poly.type
_entity_poly.pdbx_seq_one_letter_code
_entity_poly.pdbx_strand_id
1 'polypeptide(L)'
;MSALRLAIQMLLGIALPLALQRWDRRRLTPEQRAACWNGATWGAALYAFGPLSMLGWCWVTRGVQHGRPDARGPRRLRAVKALGLGAASAAALVLVLAGVDSLVALALGLPP
;
A
#
# COMPACT_ATOMS: atom_id res chain seq x y z
N MET A 1 23.71 -10.21 1.05
CA MET A 1 23.00 -9.08 0.41
C MET A 1 23.97 -7.92 0.25
N SER A 2 24.08 -7.33 -0.95
CA SER A 2 24.85 -6.10 -1.12
C SER A 2 24.11 -4.93 -0.47
N ALA A 3 24.83 -3.97 0.13
CA ALA A 3 24.22 -2.78 0.75
C ALA A 3 23.34 -2.00 -0.24
N LEU A 4 23.72 -1.99 -1.53
CA LEU A 4 22.95 -1.40 -2.61
C LEU A 4 21.58 -2.07 -2.80
N ARG A 5 21.52 -3.41 -2.81
CA ARG A 5 20.27 -4.18 -2.99
C ARG A 5 19.33 -3.92 -1.80
N LEU A 6 19.86 -3.89 -0.58
CA LEU A 6 19.09 -3.52 0.61
C LEU A 6 18.56 -2.08 0.52
N ALA A 7 19.40 -1.11 0.14
CA ALA A 7 19.00 0.29 0.02
C ALA A 7 17.87 0.46 -1.03
N ILE A 8 17.99 -0.19 -2.19
CA ILE A 8 16.95 -0.19 -3.23
C ILE A 8 15.65 -0.79 -2.69
N GLN A 9 15.70 -1.94 -2.01
CA GLN A 9 14.52 -2.57 -1.44
C GLN A 9 13.84 -1.68 -0.39
N MET A 10 14.61 -1.07 0.52
CA MET A 10 14.06 -0.15 1.53
C MET A 10 13.39 1.07 0.89
N LEU A 11 14.06 1.68 -0.10
CA LEU A 11 13.51 2.84 -0.80
C LEU A 11 12.25 2.49 -1.58
N LEU A 12 12.25 1.42 -2.36
CA LEU A 12 11.08 0.99 -3.14
C LEU A 12 9.95 0.49 -2.25
N GLY A 13 10.29 -0.18 -1.14
CA GLY A 13 9.35 -0.66 -0.13
C GLY A 13 8.52 0.45 0.52
N ILE A 14 9.03 1.68 0.52
CA ILE A 14 8.30 2.88 0.98
C ILE A 14 7.71 3.65 -0.20
N ALA A 15 8.50 3.89 -1.25
CA ALA A 15 8.14 4.77 -2.36
C ALA A 15 6.97 4.22 -3.17
N LEU A 16 6.94 2.92 -3.47
CA LEU A 16 5.87 2.30 -4.25
C LEU A 16 4.50 2.37 -3.53
N PRO A 17 4.34 1.90 -2.27
CA PRO A 17 3.07 2.06 -1.58
C PRO A 17 2.70 3.53 -1.39
N LEU A 18 3.67 4.41 -1.08
CA LEU A 18 3.39 5.85 -0.96
C LEU A 18 2.85 6.45 -2.26
N ALA A 19 3.43 6.10 -3.41
CA ALA A 19 2.98 6.59 -4.72
C ALA A 19 1.55 6.10 -5.02
N LEU A 20 1.29 4.82 -4.81
CA LEU A 20 -0.03 4.22 -5.04
C LEU A 20 -1.09 4.83 -4.11
N GLN A 21 -0.77 4.97 -2.82
CA GLN A 21 -1.67 5.58 -1.84
C GLN A 21 -1.89 7.06 -2.11
N ARG A 22 -0.87 7.81 -2.55
CA ARG A 22 -1.02 9.21 -2.99
C ARG A 22 -1.94 9.33 -4.20
N TRP A 23 -1.76 8.46 -5.19
CA TRP A 23 -2.62 8.42 -6.37
C TRP A 23 -4.07 8.09 -6.01
N ASP A 24 -4.30 7.09 -5.14
CA ASP A 24 -5.62 6.71 -4.65
C ASP A 24 -6.26 7.86 -3.84
N ARG A 25 -5.49 8.50 -2.95
CA ARG A 25 -5.95 9.63 -2.13
C ARG A 25 -6.43 10.81 -2.98
N ARG A 26 -5.82 11.08 -4.13
CA ARG A 26 -6.23 12.17 -5.03
C ARG A 26 -7.61 11.97 -5.64
N ARG A 27 -8.11 10.72 -5.69
CA ARG A 27 -9.43 10.35 -6.23
C ARG A 27 -10.55 10.40 -5.17
N LEU A 28 -10.21 10.66 -3.92
CA LEU A 28 -11.16 10.75 -2.82
C LEU A 28 -11.72 12.17 -2.68
N THR A 29 -12.98 12.27 -2.28
CA THR A 29 -13.61 13.57 -1.93
C THR A 29 -12.93 14.19 -0.70
N PRO A 30 -13.08 15.50 -0.46
CA PRO A 30 -12.52 16.15 0.73
C PRO A 30 -12.91 15.47 2.05
N GLU A 31 -14.17 15.07 2.19
CA GLU A 31 -14.72 14.42 3.38
C GLU A 31 -14.10 13.02 3.56
N GLN A 32 -13.98 12.27 2.47
CA GLN A 32 -13.32 10.97 2.46
C GLN A 32 -11.85 11.08 2.85
N ARG A 33 -11.14 12.12 2.38
CA ARG A 33 -9.74 12.37 2.74
C ARG A 33 -9.58 12.75 4.20
N ALA A 34 -10.53 13.48 4.77
CA ALA A 34 -10.55 13.84 6.19
C ALA A 34 -10.72 12.61 7.10
N ALA A 35 -11.44 11.59 6.66
CA ALA A 35 -11.59 10.31 7.36
C ALA A 35 -10.41 9.35 7.21
N CYS A 36 -9.44 9.66 6.34
CA CYS A 36 -8.22 8.85 6.15
C CYS A 36 -7.14 9.21 7.17
N TRP A 37 -6.04 8.44 7.16
CA TRP A 37 -4.85 8.79 7.94
C TRP A 37 -4.35 10.21 7.63
N ASN A 38 -3.92 10.89 8.69
CA ASN A 38 -3.19 12.16 8.59
C ASN A 38 -1.73 11.88 8.18
N GLY A 39 -0.94 12.93 7.92
CA GLY A 39 0.43 12.76 7.44
C GLY A 39 1.32 11.92 8.36
N ALA A 40 1.16 12.06 9.68
CA ALA A 40 1.95 11.34 10.67
C ALA A 40 1.60 9.85 10.73
N THR A 41 0.31 9.51 10.85
CA THR A 41 -0.13 8.09 10.91
C THR A 41 0.09 7.39 9.58
N TRP A 42 -0.03 8.12 8.47
CA TRP A 42 0.29 7.59 7.15
C TRP A 42 1.79 7.31 6.99
N GLY A 43 2.66 8.25 7.39
CA GLY A 43 4.11 8.07 7.36
C GLY A 43 4.58 6.93 8.27
N ALA A 44 4.03 6.83 9.48
CA ALA A 44 4.32 5.75 10.41
C ALA A 44 3.92 4.38 9.83
N ALA A 45 2.75 4.28 9.20
CA ALA A 45 2.30 3.04 8.57
C ALA A 45 3.21 2.61 7.41
N LEU A 46 3.66 3.56 6.58
CA LEU A 46 4.58 3.29 5.48
C LEU A 46 5.96 2.84 5.98
N TYR A 47 6.51 3.52 6.97
CA TYR A 47 7.82 3.19 7.54
C TYR A 47 7.82 1.82 8.22
N ALA A 48 6.81 1.52 9.04
CA ALA A 48 6.76 0.29 9.82
C ALA A 48 6.37 -0.93 8.98
N PHE A 49 5.50 -0.76 7.96
CA PHE A 49 4.87 -1.88 7.28
C PHE A 49 5.12 -1.94 5.77
N GLY A 50 5.70 -0.90 5.15
CA GLY A 50 5.99 -0.87 3.72
C GLY A 50 4.77 -1.29 2.88
N PRO A 51 4.87 -2.34 2.04
CA PRO A 51 3.73 -2.86 1.27
C PRO A 51 2.52 -3.28 2.10
N LEU A 52 2.71 -3.80 3.32
CA LEU A 52 1.60 -4.25 4.19
C LEU A 52 0.73 -3.08 4.67
N SER A 53 1.23 -1.84 4.60
CA SER A 53 0.42 -0.64 4.87
C SER A 53 -0.83 -0.55 3.99
N MET A 54 -0.83 -1.24 2.83
CA MET A 54 -2.00 -1.31 1.94
C MET A 54 -3.24 -1.94 2.60
N LEU A 55 -3.06 -2.83 3.58
CA LEU A 55 -4.18 -3.39 4.34
C LEU A 55 -4.92 -2.29 5.10
N GLY A 56 -4.18 -1.51 5.89
CA GLY A 56 -4.73 -0.39 6.63
C GLY A 56 -5.25 0.71 5.72
N TRP A 57 -4.55 1.01 4.62
CA TRP A 57 -4.99 2.01 3.65
C TRP A 57 -6.33 1.64 3.01
N CYS A 58 -6.47 0.40 2.50
CA CYS A 58 -7.72 -0.08 1.94
C CYS A 58 -8.82 -0.16 2.99
N TRP A 59 -8.50 -0.51 4.23
CA TRP A 59 -9.45 -0.47 5.34
C TRP A 59 -10.03 0.93 5.56
N VAL A 60 -9.20 1.96 5.67
CA VAL A 60 -9.69 3.34 5.94
C VAL A 60 -10.37 3.97 4.73
N THR A 61 -9.96 3.61 3.51
CA THR A 61 -10.53 4.16 2.27
C THR A 61 -11.76 3.40 1.76
N ARG A 62 -11.95 2.12 2.11
CA ARG A 62 -13.00 1.26 1.53
C ARG A 62 -13.82 0.50 2.59
N GLY A 63 -13.26 0.23 3.76
CA GLY A 63 -13.90 -0.56 4.83
C GLY A 63 -14.70 0.26 5.84
N VAL A 64 -14.25 1.48 6.18
CA VAL A 64 -14.82 2.28 7.29
C VAL A 64 -15.50 3.59 6.84
N GLN A 65 -15.39 3.98 5.56
CA GLN A 65 -15.88 5.28 5.11
C GLN A 65 -17.36 5.53 5.45
N HIS A 66 -17.57 6.47 6.36
CA HIS A 66 -18.85 7.11 6.64
C HIS A 66 -19.12 8.16 5.55
N GLY A 67 -20.35 8.24 5.03
CA GLY A 67 -20.75 9.29 4.09
C GLY A 67 -20.64 8.97 2.59
N ARG A 68 -20.40 7.72 2.17
CA ARG A 68 -20.60 7.33 0.76
C ARG A 68 -22.09 7.09 0.48
N PRO A 69 -22.72 7.77 -0.50
CA PRO A 69 -24.13 7.54 -0.87
C PRO A 69 -24.38 6.08 -1.30
N ASP A 70 -23.39 5.45 -1.94
CA ASP A 70 -23.44 4.07 -2.43
C ASP A 70 -23.02 3.02 -1.39
N ALA A 71 -22.97 3.36 -0.11
CA ALA A 71 -22.68 2.42 0.98
C ALA A 71 -23.84 1.42 1.25
N ARG A 72 -24.60 1.03 0.21
CA ARG A 72 -25.63 0.00 0.26
C ARG A 72 -24.97 -1.38 0.33
N GLY A 73 -24.72 -1.85 1.55
CA GLY A 73 -24.26 -3.21 1.79
C GLY A 73 -23.84 -3.48 3.24
N PRO A 74 -23.89 -4.75 3.68
CA PRO A 74 -23.54 -5.12 5.04
C PRO A 74 -22.09 -4.75 5.34
N ARG A 75 -21.86 -4.16 6.52
CA ARG A 75 -20.54 -3.68 6.97
C ARG A 75 -19.45 -4.75 6.87
N ARG A 76 -19.80 -6.02 7.14
CA ARG A 76 -18.90 -7.18 7.02
C ARG A 76 -18.38 -7.39 5.59
N LEU A 77 -19.24 -7.28 4.58
CA LEU A 77 -18.83 -7.49 3.18
C LEU A 77 -17.84 -6.41 2.73
N ARG A 78 -18.06 -5.16 3.14
CA ARG A 78 -17.15 -4.05 2.84
C ARG A 78 -15.81 -4.21 3.53
N ALA A 79 -15.82 -4.62 4.80
CA ALA A 79 -14.62 -4.96 5.56
C ALA A 79 -13.79 -6.06 4.86
N VAL A 80 -14.43 -7.17 4.47
CA VAL A 80 -13.75 -8.28 3.78
C VAL A 80 -13.21 -7.84 2.41
N LYS A 81 -14.01 -7.12 1.61
CA LYS A 81 -13.54 -6.60 0.32
C LYS A 81 -12.36 -5.64 0.48
N ALA A 82 -12.39 -4.77 1.48
CA ALA A 82 -11.31 -3.84 1.75
C ALA A 82 -10.02 -4.56 2.16
N LEU A 83 -10.11 -5.55 3.05
CA LEU A 83 -8.97 -6.38 3.45
C LEU A 83 -8.44 -7.19 2.27
N GLY A 84 -9.32 -7.81 1.48
CA GLY A 84 -8.95 -8.56 0.28
C GLY A 84 -8.22 -7.69 -0.75
N LEU A 85 -8.73 -6.49 -1.03
CA LEU A 85 -8.05 -5.52 -1.90
C LEU A 85 -6.70 -5.05 -1.32
N GLY A 86 -6.65 -4.82 0.00
CA GLY A 86 -5.41 -4.47 0.70
C GLY A 86 -4.36 -5.57 0.58
N ALA A 87 -4.75 -6.83 0.80
CA ALA A 87 -3.89 -7.99 0.69
C ALA A 87 -3.41 -8.20 -0.76
N ALA A 88 -4.32 -8.12 -1.73
CA ALA A 88 -3.98 -8.21 -3.15
C ALA A 88 -3.01 -7.11 -3.58
N SER A 89 -3.22 -5.87 -3.12
CA SER A 89 -2.32 -4.75 -3.42
C SER A 89 -0.96 -4.91 -2.77
N ALA A 90 -0.91 -5.37 -1.51
CA ALA A 90 0.34 -5.65 -0.81
C ALA A 90 1.11 -6.77 -1.53
N ALA A 91 0.44 -7.85 -1.92
CA ALA A 91 1.04 -8.95 -2.67
C ALA A 91 1.58 -8.48 -4.02
N ALA A 92 0.81 -7.67 -4.77
CA ALA A 92 1.26 -7.11 -6.04
C ALA A 92 2.52 -6.24 -5.87
N LEU A 93 2.58 -5.40 -4.83
CA LEU A 93 3.76 -4.60 -4.52
C LEU A 93 4.97 -5.48 -4.15
N VAL A 94 4.77 -6.53 -3.36
CA VAL A 94 5.82 -7.49 -3.01
C VAL A 94 6.35 -8.21 -4.25
N LEU A 95 5.46 -8.63 -5.17
CA LEU A 95 5.87 -9.24 -6.44
C LEU A 95 6.68 -8.28 -7.31
N VAL A 96 6.29 -7.00 -7.38
CA VAL A 96 7.07 -5.97 -8.09
C VAL A 96 8.44 -5.80 -7.45
N LEU A 97 8.52 -5.72 -6.12
CA LEU A 97 9.80 -5.61 -5.41
C LEU A 97 10.69 -6.83 -5.66
N ALA A 98 10.15 -8.04 -5.57
CA ALA A 98 10.88 -9.27 -5.85
C ALA A 98 11.36 -9.34 -7.31
N GLY A 99 10.54 -8.87 -8.25
CA GLY A 99 10.90 -8.77 -9.67
C GLY A 99 12.06 -7.80 -9.90
N VAL A 100 12.00 -6.59 -9.34
CA VAL A 100 13.09 -5.62 -9.43
C VAL A 100 14.37 -6.17 -8.80
N ASP A 101 14.24 -6.82 -7.66
CA ASP A 101 15.35 -7.43 -6.94
C ASP A 101 16.06 -8.52 -7.77
N SER A 102 15.27 -9.37 -8.43
CA SER A 102 15.76 -10.42 -9.33
C SER A 102 16.46 -9.83 -10.56
N LEU A 103 15.90 -8.76 -11.14
CA LEU A 103 16.52 -8.04 -12.27
C LEU A 103 17.85 -7.39 -11.89
N VAL A 104 17.93 -6.79 -10.70
CA VAL A 104 19.17 -6.21 -10.18
C VAL A 104 20.21 -7.29 -9.91
N ALA A 105 19.82 -8.43 -9.32
CA ALA A 105 20.72 -9.55 -9.11
C ALA A 105 21.29 -10.08 -10.43
N LEU A 106 20.43 -10.28 -11.44
CA LEU A 106 20.82 -10.68 -12.79
C LEU A 106 21.80 -9.69 -13.42
N ALA A 107 21.50 -8.40 -13.36
CA ALA A 107 22.34 -7.35 -13.95
C ALA A 107 23.73 -7.24 -13.29
N LEU A 108 23.84 -7.63 -12.02
CA LEU A 108 25.09 -7.63 -11.26
C LEU A 108 25.82 -8.98 -11.29
N GLY A 109 25.30 -9.99 -12.01
CA GLY A 109 25.86 -11.34 -12.05
C GLY A 109 25.80 -12.07 -10.71
N LEU A 110 24.88 -11.67 -9.83
CA LEU A 110 24.67 -12.28 -8.52
C LEU A 110 23.57 -13.34 -8.61
N PRO A 111 23.62 -14.38 -7.75
CA PRO A 111 22.49 -15.30 -7.63
C PRO A 111 21.21 -14.56 -7.20
N PRO A 112 20.04 -14.97 -7.71
CA PRO A 112 18.76 -14.37 -7.36
C PRO A 112 18.49 -14.49 -5.86
#